data_AF-A0A4R4FJ54-F1
#
_entry.id   AF-A0A4R4FJ54-F1
#
_cell.length_a   1.000
_cell.length_b   1.000
_cell.length_c   1.000
_cell.angle_alpha   90.00
_cell.angle_beta   90.00
_cell.angle_gamma   90.00
#
_symmetry.space_group_name_H-M   'P 1'
#
loop_
_entity.id
_entity.type
_entity.pdbx_description
1 polymer ?
#
loop_
_entity_poly.entity_id
_entity_poly.type
_entity_poly.pdbx_seq_one_letter_code
_entity_poly.pdbx_strand_id
1 'polypeptide(L)'
;MKPPSSKNRQPWKYIVVQGDAKEEMLRGFRQGIEREENECALLPQSKRYIAAAKHTVDLMEAAPTIVLVVNSIGKNEMGEMTPEEHVYEICNIQSIGASIQNMLLAATEKGIGSLWICDAYYEDGCFYIITYAASNKMKQIDHNPIVAVAGEWFTAHGKGINLGWFCKKENHEMAQKLRQAFSEWIDNGHNNFDDENTIILCIQLTEGTLFSHGTRYDIDFSDN
;
A
#
# COMPACT_ATOMS: atom_id res chain seq x y z
N MET A 1 -14.89 -15.24 3.80
CA MET A 1 -13.66 -16.06 3.89
C MET A 1 -12.63 -15.27 4.68
N LYS A 2 -11.89 -15.87 5.61
CA LYS A 2 -10.89 -15.13 6.40
C LYS A 2 -9.61 -14.93 5.55
N PRO A 3 -8.92 -13.78 5.65
CA PRO A 3 -7.64 -13.57 4.98
C PRO A 3 -6.62 -14.66 5.31
N PRO A 4 -5.78 -15.10 4.36
CA PRO A 4 -4.70 -16.04 4.64
C PRO A 4 -3.73 -15.43 5.68
N SER A 5 -3.23 -16.25 6.61
CA SER A 5 -2.21 -15.85 7.59
C SER A 5 -1.30 -17.02 7.94
N SER A 6 -0.04 -16.72 8.29
CA SER A 6 0.91 -17.76 8.72
C SER A 6 0.34 -18.57 9.87
N LYS A 7 0.33 -19.90 9.72
CA LYS A 7 -0.25 -20.85 10.69
C LYS A 7 -1.69 -20.52 11.11
N ASN A 8 -2.44 -19.79 10.28
CA ASN A 8 -3.80 -19.31 10.53
C ASN A 8 -3.96 -18.46 11.82
N ARG A 9 -2.90 -17.76 12.24
CA ARG A 9 -2.85 -17.02 13.52
C ARG A 9 -3.75 -15.78 13.58
N GLN A 10 -4.08 -15.17 12.43
CA GLN A 10 -4.89 -13.94 12.35
C GLN A 10 -4.41 -12.84 13.32
N PRO A 11 -3.15 -12.39 13.21
CA PRO A 11 -2.52 -11.50 14.20
C PRO A 11 -3.06 -10.06 14.18
N TRP A 12 -4.16 -9.77 13.49
CA TRP A 12 -4.72 -8.42 13.40
C TRP A 12 -5.87 -8.21 14.38
N LYS A 13 -5.98 -6.99 14.88
CA LYS A 13 -7.21 -6.45 15.47
C LYS A 13 -7.52 -5.12 14.79
N TYR A 14 -8.74 -5.02 14.25
CA TYR A 14 -9.28 -3.79 13.69
C TYR A 14 -9.98 -2.99 14.79
N ILE A 15 -9.63 -1.72 14.91
CA ILE A 15 -10.22 -0.77 15.85
C ILE A 15 -10.80 0.37 15.01
N VAL A 16 -12.12 0.51 15.03
CA VAL A 16 -12.82 1.59 14.33
C VAL A 16 -13.01 2.74 15.31
N VAL A 17 -12.51 3.92 14.96
CA VAL A 17 -12.51 5.12 15.80
C VAL A 17 -13.31 6.22 15.11
N GLN A 18 -14.32 6.74 15.81
CA GLN A 18 -15.28 7.74 15.34
C GLN A 18 -15.71 8.64 16.51
N GLY A 19 -16.29 9.81 16.21
CA GLY A 19 -16.85 10.73 17.20
C GLY A 19 -15.85 11.10 18.30
N ASP A 20 -16.31 11.12 19.56
CA ASP A 20 -15.50 11.53 20.73
C ASP A 20 -14.23 10.70 20.90
N ALA A 21 -14.25 9.41 20.54
CA ALA A 21 -13.07 8.56 20.60
C ALA A 21 -12.01 8.97 19.56
N LYS A 22 -12.43 9.52 18.40
CA LYS A 22 -11.52 10.08 17.40
C LYS A 22 -10.85 11.34 17.94
N GLU A 23 -11.62 12.21 18.58
CA GLU A 23 -11.11 13.43 19.21
C GLU A 23 -10.08 13.11 20.31
N GLU A 24 -10.35 12.08 21.13
CA GLU A 24 -9.39 11.61 22.14
C GLU A 24 -8.11 11.05 21.52
N MET A 25 -8.24 10.20 20.49
CA MET A 25 -7.10 9.66 19.76
C MET A 25 -6.24 10.77 19.14
N LEU A 26 -6.86 11.76 18.48
CA LEU A 26 -6.17 12.90 17.87
C LEU A 26 -5.44 13.74 18.92
N ARG A 27 -6.03 13.97 20.10
CA ARG A 27 -5.33 14.62 21.22
C ARG A 27 -4.09 13.84 21.65
N GLY A 28 -4.20 12.52 21.79
CA GLY A 28 -3.05 11.66 22.12
C GLY A 28 -1.95 11.71 21.07
N PHE A 29 -2.30 11.73 19.79
CA PHE A 29 -1.34 11.85 18.69
C PHE A 29 -0.64 13.22 18.70
N ARG A 30 -1.38 14.31 18.91
CA ARG A 30 -0.82 15.67 19.01
C ARG A 30 0.14 15.80 20.20
N GLN A 31 -0.21 15.25 21.36
CA GLN A 31 0.68 15.21 22.54
C GLN A 31 1.95 14.40 22.26
N GLY A 32 1.83 13.27 21.57
CA GLY A 32 2.99 12.48 21.14
C GLY A 32 3.93 13.27 20.23
N ILE A 33 3.38 13.98 19.24
CA ILE A 33 4.15 14.84 18.33
C ILE A 33 4.84 15.97 19.09
N GLU A 34 4.12 16.64 20.00
CA GLU A 34 4.66 17.74 20.82
C GLU A 34 5.84 17.26 21.69
N ARG A 35 5.73 16.07 22.30
CA ARG A 35 6.83 15.44 23.04
C ARG A 35 8.04 15.20 22.14
N GLU A 36 7.85 14.63 20.95
CA GLU A 36 8.95 14.37 20.02
C GLU A 36 9.59 15.67 19.50
N GLU A 37 8.82 16.75 19.36
CA GLU A 37 9.31 18.05 18.90
C GLU A 37 10.09 18.78 20.00
N ASN A 38 9.48 18.97 21.17
CA ASN A 38 9.92 19.96 22.17
C ASN A 38 10.52 19.36 23.45
N GLU A 39 10.33 18.07 23.70
CA GLU A 39 10.77 17.41 24.93
C GLU A 39 11.88 16.37 24.66
N CYS A 40 12.03 15.39 25.59
CA CYS A 40 12.88 14.23 25.41
C CYS A 40 12.24 13.26 24.40
N ALA A 41 12.58 13.47 23.13
CA ALA A 41 12.10 12.64 22.03
C ALA A 41 12.47 11.17 22.24
N LEU A 42 11.48 10.28 22.14
CA LEU A 42 11.71 8.83 22.14
C LEU A 42 12.41 8.40 20.86
N LEU A 43 12.15 9.10 19.75
CA LEU A 43 12.70 8.83 18.42
C LEU A 43 13.48 10.05 17.91
N PRO A 44 14.62 10.41 18.53
CA PRO A 44 15.30 11.69 18.28
C PRO A 44 15.77 11.85 16.82
N GLN A 45 16.10 10.75 16.13
CA GLN A 45 16.49 10.76 14.71
C GLN A 45 15.30 10.98 13.75
N SER A 46 14.08 10.86 14.25
CA SER A 46 12.83 11.05 13.49
C SER A 46 12.29 12.48 13.55
N LYS A 47 12.92 13.40 14.32
CA LYS A 47 12.49 14.81 14.41
C LYS A 47 12.33 15.51 13.06
N ARG A 48 13.14 15.12 12.06
CA ARG A 48 13.03 15.61 10.67
C ARG A 48 11.67 15.34 10.01
N TYR A 49 10.87 14.43 10.54
CA TYR A 49 9.55 14.05 10.01
C TYR A 49 8.37 14.64 10.79
N ILE A 50 8.60 15.52 11.78
CA ILE A 50 7.53 16.11 12.61
C ILE A 50 6.49 16.86 11.77
N ALA A 51 6.92 17.58 10.72
CA ALA A 51 6.00 18.27 9.82
C ALA A 51 5.03 17.28 9.12
N ALA A 52 5.54 16.13 8.67
CA ALA A 52 4.72 15.08 8.08
C ALA A 52 3.78 14.43 9.10
N ALA A 53 4.24 14.23 10.34
CA ALA A 53 3.39 13.71 11.42
C ALA A 53 2.21 14.65 11.74
N LYS A 54 2.45 15.97 11.80
CA LYS A 54 1.40 16.98 11.97
C LYS A 54 0.38 16.91 10.84
N HIS A 55 0.86 16.88 9.60
CA HIS A 55 0.00 16.77 8.43
C HIS A 55 -0.87 15.50 8.43
N THR A 56 -0.30 14.35 8.81
CA THR A 56 -1.05 13.09 8.95
C THR A 56 -2.18 13.21 9.98
N VAL A 57 -1.95 13.87 11.11
CA VAL A 57 -2.99 14.09 12.12
C VAL A 57 -4.11 14.99 11.60
N ASP A 58 -3.78 16.03 10.83
CA ASP A 58 -4.78 16.91 10.22
C ASP A 58 -5.66 16.15 9.20
N LEU A 59 -5.05 15.25 8.40
CA LEU A 59 -5.79 14.36 7.51
C LEU A 59 -6.71 13.41 8.29
N MET A 60 -6.23 12.87 9.41
CA MET A 60 -7.04 11.99 10.27
C MET A 60 -8.21 12.72 10.92
N GLU A 61 -8.05 14.01 11.24
CA GLU A 61 -9.12 14.87 11.77
C GLU A 61 -10.24 15.09 10.75
N ALA A 62 -9.87 15.36 9.49
CA ALA A 62 -10.83 15.51 8.40
C ALA A 62 -11.55 14.21 8.01
N ALA A 63 -10.95 13.04 8.26
CA ALA A 63 -11.54 11.76 7.93
C ALA A 63 -12.77 11.45 8.81
N PRO A 64 -13.90 10.98 8.24
CA PRO A 64 -15.10 10.66 9.01
C PRO A 64 -14.93 9.41 9.89
N THR A 65 -13.96 8.55 9.59
CA THR A 65 -13.72 7.30 10.30
C THR A 65 -12.26 6.91 10.16
N ILE A 66 -11.65 6.51 11.27
CA ILE A 66 -10.29 5.97 11.29
C ILE A 66 -10.35 4.49 11.64
N VAL A 67 -9.66 3.66 10.87
CA VAL A 67 -9.50 2.23 11.16
C VAL A 67 -8.04 1.98 11.51
N LEU A 68 -7.77 1.74 12.78
CA LEU A 68 -6.45 1.31 13.24
C LEU A 68 -6.36 -0.22 13.15
N VAL A 69 -5.24 -0.72 12.66
CA VAL A 69 -4.98 -2.15 12.56
C VAL A 69 -3.74 -2.46 13.39
N VAL A 70 -3.92 -3.23 14.45
CA VAL A 70 -2.84 -3.53 15.39
C VAL A 70 -2.45 -5.01 15.32
N ASN A 71 -1.16 -5.28 15.52
CA ASN A 71 -0.66 -6.63 15.71
C ASN A 71 -1.04 -7.11 17.13
N SER A 72 -2.08 -7.93 17.23
CA SER A 72 -2.66 -8.38 18.51
C SER A 72 -1.76 -9.34 19.29
N ILE A 73 -0.77 -9.94 18.61
CA ILE A 73 0.23 -10.82 19.21
C ILE A 73 1.65 -10.24 19.10
N GLY A 74 1.75 -8.96 18.71
CA GLY A 74 3.01 -8.26 18.54
C GLY A 74 3.76 -8.16 19.87
N LYS A 75 5.07 -8.40 19.84
CA LYS A 75 5.93 -8.16 20.99
C LYS A 75 6.21 -6.67 21.19
N ASN A 76 6.54 -6.30 22.44
CA ASN A 76 6.92 -4.94 22.80
C ASN A 76 8.17 -4.50 22.02
N GLU A 77 8.09 -3.32 21.40
CA GLU A 77 9.17 -2.71 20.60
C GLU A 77 10.48 -2.52 21.38
N MET A 78 10.39 -2.39 22.71
CA MET A 78 11.55 -2.20 23.60
C MET A 78 12.10 -3.52 24.18
N GLY A 79 11.52 -4.67 23.85
CA GLY A 79 11.94 -5.98 24.36
C GLY A 79 12.96 -6.68 23.46
N GLU A 80 13.86 -7.47 24.07
CA GLU A 80 14.70 -8.40 23.30
C GLU A 80 13.83 -9.48 22.64
N MET A 81 14.17 -9.83 21.39
CA MET A 81 13.51 -10.90 20.64
C MET A 81 14.54 -11.97 20.26
N THR A 82 14.12 -13.22 20.31
CA THR A 82 14.92 -14.32 19.74
C THR A 82 14.85 -14.27 18.20
N PRO A 83 15.78 -14.92 17.48
CA PRO A 83 15.70 -15.01 16.02
C PRO A 83 14.38 -15.58 15.50
N GLU A 84 13.79 -16.57 16.19
CA GLU A 84 12.50 -17.14 15.81
C GLU A 84 11.36 -16.12 15.97
N GLU A 85 11.40 -15.34 17.04
CA GLU A 85 10.40 -14.30 17.32
C GLU A 85 10.47 -13.17 16.30
N HIS A 86 11.68 -12.76 15.91
CA HIS A 86 11.88 -11.80 14.82
C HIS A 86 11.25 -12.30 13.50
N VAL A 87 11.47 -13.56 13.14
CA VAL A 87 10.85 -14.15 11.94
C VAL A 87 9.33 -14.15 12.06
N TYR A 88 8.77 -14.48 13.23
CA TYR A 88 7.32 -14.43 13.44
C TYR A 88 6.75 -13.03 13.34
N GLU A 89 7.42 -12.00 13.85
CA GLU A 89 6.96 -10.61 13.71
C GLU A 89 6.86 -10.22 12.23
N ILE A 90 7.86 -10.54 11.42
CA ILE A 90 7.84 -10.29 9.97
C ILE A 90 6.63 -10.98 9.32
N CYS A 91 6.43 -12.28 9.59
CA CYS A 91 5.29 -13.02 9.04
C CYS A 91 3.94 -12.48 9.53
N ASN A 92 3.87 -11.97 10.76
CA ASN A 92 2.67 -11.38 11.33
C ASN A 92 2.33 -10.08 10.59
N ILE A 93 3.31 -9.20 10.37
CA ILE A 93 3.15 -7.95 9.62
C ILE A 93 2.67 -8.23 8.19
N GLN A 94 3.26 -9.20 7.49
CA GLN A 94 2.81 -9.62 6.15
C GLN A 94 1.36 -10.12 6.17
N SER A 95 0.99 -10.91 7.19
CA SER A 95 -0.39 -11.40 7.36
C SER A 95 -1.37 -10.26 7.63
N ILE A 96 -0.97 -9.24 8.40
CA ILE A 96 -1.77 -8.02 8.62
C ILE A 96 -1.94 -7.25 7.31
N GLY A 97 -0.88 -7.08 6.53
CA GLY A 97 -0.93 -6.44 5.20
C GLY A 97 -1.93 -7.13 4.27
N ALA A 98 -1.89 -8.46 4.18
CA ALA A 98 -2.86 -9.23 3.39
C ALA A 98 -4.31 -9.09 3.90
N SER A 99 -4.50 -8.94 5.21
CA SER A 99 -5.81 -8.68 5.81
C SER A 99 -6.35 -7.30 5.42
N ILE A 100 -5.51 -6.26 5.52
CA ILE A 100 -5.85 -4.88 5.14
C ILE A 100 -6.20 -4.82 3.65
N GLN A 101 -5.40 -5.46 2.80
CA GLN A 101 -5.68 -5.56 1.36
C GLN A 101 -7.05 -6.16 1.08
N ASN A 102 -7.45 -7.23 1.78
CA ASN A 102 -8.77 -7.83 1.60
C ASN A 102 -9.91 -6.91 2.06
N MET A 103 -9.72 -6.18 3.16
CA MET A 103 -10.69 -5.17 3.61
C MET A 103 -10.85 -4.06 2.56
N LEU A 104 -9.73 -3.57 2.01
CA LEU A 104 -9.70 -2.57 0.95
C LEU A 104 -10.41 -3.08 -0.31
N LEU A 105 -10.10 -4.29 -0.78
CA LEU A 105 -10.80 -4.91 -1.90
C LEU A 105 -12.33 -4.97 -1.68
N ALA A 106 -12.77 -5.37 -0.48
CA ALA A 106 -14.19 -5.39 -0.14
C ALA A 106 -14.82 -3.98 -0.07
N ALA A 107 -14.05 -2.97 0.34
CA ALA A 107 -14.48 -1.57 0.34
C ALA A 107 -14.77 -1.11 -1.10
N THR A 108 -13.91 -1.43 -2.07
CA THR A 108 -14.15 -1.06 -3.48
C THR A 108 -15.28 -1.85 -4.14
N GLU A 109 -15.50 -3.11 -3.80
CA GLU A 109 -16.73 -3.81 -4.23
C GLU A 109 -18.01 -3.09 -3.75
N LYS A 110 -17.91 -2.28 -2.69
CA LYS A 110 -19.00 -1.45 -2.16
C LYS A 110 -18.96 0.00 -2.66
N GLY A 111 -18.10 0.32 -3.63
CA GLY A 111 -17.92 1.68 -4.16
C GLY A 111 -17.13 2.63 -3.25
N ILE A 112 -16.47 2.11 -2.21
CA ILE A 112 -15.60 2.88 -1.33
C ILE A 112 -14.18 2.79 -1.90
N GLY A 113 -13.50 3.92 -2.10
CA GLY A 113 -12.13 3.94 -2.61
C GLY A 113 -11.22 2.98 -1.83
N SER A 114 -10.42 2.19 -2.53
CA SER A 114 -9.48 1.26 -1.89
C SER A 114 -8.11 1.30 -2.52
N LEU A 115 -7.12 0.80 -1.78
CA LEU A 115 -5.71 0.75 -2.16
C LEU A 115 -5.28 -0.71 -2.28
N TRP A 116 -4.48 -1.02 -3.30
CA TRP A 116 -3.81 -2.32 -3.45
C TRP A 116 -2.31 -2.13 -3.27
N ILE A 117 -1.68 -3.03 -2.52
CA ILE A 117 -0.23 -3.11 -2.44
C ILE A 117 0.23 -4.14 -3.46
N CYS A 118 1.17 -3.76 -4.31
CA CYS A 118 1.83 -4.64 -5.26
C CYS A 118 3.19 -4.06 -5.66
N ASP A 119 4.08 -4.94 -6.10
CA ASP A 119 5.27 -4.52 -6.83
C ASP A 119 4.86 -3.96 -8.20
N ALA A 120 5.40 -2.79 -8.53
CA ALA A 120 5.11 -2.10 -9.77
C ALA A 120 6.42 -1.61 -10.40
N TYR A 121 6.54 -1.78 -11.71
CA TYR A 121 7.66 -1.26 -12.51
C TYR A 121 7.22 0.04 -13.18
N TYR A 122 8.00 1.10 -13.06
CA TYR A 122 7.69 2.39 -13.68
C TYR A 122 8.52 2.61 -14.95
N GLU A 123 7.87 3.00 -16.04
CA GLU A 123 8.51 3.45 -17.28
C GLU A 123 7.57 4.43 -18.02
N ASP A 124 8.12 5.53 -18.54
CA ASP A 124 7.44 6.49 -19.43
C ASP A 124 6.03 6.93 -19.00
N GLY A 125 5.88 7.29 -17.72
CA GLY A 125 4.60 7.76 -17.16
C GLY A 125 3.60 6.63 -16.90
N CYS A 126 4.03 5.38 -16.94
CA CYS A 126 3.19 4.22 -16.68
C CYS A 126 3.75 3.35 -15.55
N PHE A 127 2.87 2.78 -14.72
CA PHE A 127 3.22 1.67 -13.84
C PHE A 127 2.73 0.34 -14.43
N TYR A 128 3.59 -0.65 -14.46
CA TYR A 128 3.34 -1.99 -14.98
C TYR A 128 3.36 -3.01 -13.85
N ILE A 129 2.32 -3.82 -13.76
CA ILE A 129 2.06 -4.76 -12.67
C ILE A 129 1.72 -6.13 -13.25
N ILE A 130 2.33 -7.19 -12.74
CA ILE A 130 1.91 -8.57 -13.04
C ILE A 130 0.72 -8.92 -12.15
N THR A 131 -0.38 -9.35 -12.74
CA THR A 131 -1.56 -9.73 -11.95
C THR A 131 -2.40 -10.79 -12.65
N TYR A 132 -3.51 -11.18 -12.01
CA TYR A 132 -4.43 -12.17 -12.53
C TYR A 132 -5.68 -11.48 -13.09
N ALA A 133 -6.12 -11.87 -14.29
CA ALA A 133 -7.27 -11.25 -14.97
C ALA A 133 -8.56 -11.33 -14.15
N ALA A 134 -8.76 -12.44 -13.42
CA ALA A 134 -9.93 -12.64 -12.55
C ALA A 134 -9.77 -12.03 -11.14
N SER A 135 -8.67 -11.35 -10.85
CA SER A 135 -8.44 -10.73 -9.55
C SER A 135 -9.47 -9.62 -9.26
N ASN A 136 -9.76 -9.38 -7.99
CA ASN A 136 -10.71 -8.35 -7.60
C ASN A 136 -10.27 -6.95 -8.04
N LYS A 137 -8.97 -6.64 -8.07
CA LYS A 137 -8.47 -5.38 -8.62
C LYS A 137 -8.83 -5.19 -10.10
N MET A 138 -8.74 -6.24 -10.91
CA MET A 138 -9.07 -6.15 -12.34
C MET A 138 -10.57 -6.03 -12.56
N LYS A 139 -11.40 -6.72 -11.77
CA LYS A 139 -12.86 -6.50 -11.77
C LYS A 139 -13.21 -5.05 -11.41
N GLN A 140 -12.48 -4.44 -10.49
CA GLN A 140 -12.72 -3.05 -10.07
C GLN A 140 -12.33 -2.06 -11.17
N ILE A 141 -11.17 -2.27 -11.81
CA ILE A 141 -10.70 -1.47 -12.95
C ILE A 141 -11.66 -1.57 -14.14
N ASP A 142 -12.27 -2.73 -14.36
CA ASP A 142 -13.29 -2.92 -15.41
C ASP A 142 -14.53 -2.03 -15.19
N HIS A 143 -14.92 -1.80 -13.94
CA HIS A 143 -16.04 -0.92 -13.60
C HIS A 143 -15.65 0.57 -13.58
N ASN A 144 -14.47 0.89 -13.06
CA ASN A 144 -13.93 2.24 -13.06
C ASN A 144 -12.42 2.20 -13.35
N PRO A 145 -12.00 2.63 -14.55
CA PRO A 145 -10.60 2.52 -14.94
C PRO A 145 -9.71 3.60 -14.30
N ILE A 146 -10.26 4.57 -13.57
CA ILE A 146 -9.46 5.57 -12.86
C ILE A 146 -8.90 4.96 -11.57
N VAL A 147 -7.58 4.94 -11.46
CA VAL A 147 -6.81 4.34 -10.37
C VAL A 147 -5.93 5.40 -9.74
N ALA A 148 -5.88 5.41 -8.40
CA ALA A 148 -4.87 6.17 -7.66
C ALA A 148 -3.66 5.27 -7.35
N VAL A 149 -2.46 5.81 -7.53
CA VAL A 149 -1.19 5.21 -7.12
C VAL A 149 -0.62 6.02 -5.98
N ALA A 150 -0.18 5.36 -4.91
CA ALA A 150 0.49 6.01 -3.79
C ALA A 150 1.68 5.16 -3.36
N GLY A 151 2.85 5.78 -3.21
CA GLY A 151 4.07 5.12 -2.78
C GLY A 151 5.10 6.15 -2.31
N GLU A 152 5.71 5.89 -1.14
CA GLU A 152 6.65 6.80 -0.48
C GLU A 152 6.11 8.24 -0.35
N TRP A 153 6.62 9.17 -1.16
CA TRP A 153 6.26 10.59 -1.20
C TRP A 153 5.57 10.98 -2.51
N PHE A 154 5.12 10.00 -3.27
CA PHE A 154 4.49 10.15 -4.56
C PHE A 154 3.03 9.68 -4.50
N THR A 155 2.12 10.51 -5.00
CA THR A 155 0.73 10.14 -5.26
C THR A 155 0.35 10.53 -6.67
N ALA A 156 -0.41 9.71 -7.38
CA ALA A 156 -0.84 10.01 -8.73
C ALA A 156 -2.20 9.40 -9.04
N HIS A 157 -2.85 9.92 -10.08
CA HIS A 157 -3.99 9.29 -10.71
C HIS A 157 -3.58 8.81 -12.10
N GLY A 158 -4.22 7.74 -12.56
CA GLY A 158 -4.01 7.19 -13.88
C GLY A 158 -5.13 6.29 -14.33
N LYS A 159 -5.06 5.84 -15.58
CA LYS A 159 -5.99 4.91 -16.17
C LYS A 159 -5.42 3.48 -16.14
N GLY A 160 -6.12 2.56 -15.49
CA GLY A 160 -5.84 1.13 -15.52
C GLY A 160 -6.22 0.51 -16.87
N ILE A 161 -5.28 -0.20 -17.48
CA ILE A 161 -5.40 -0.82 -18.80
C ILE A 161 -4.92 -2.27 -18.69
N ASN A 162 -5.81 -3.22 -18.98
CA ASN A 162 -5.45 -4.62 -19.11
C ASN A 162 -4.69 -4.84 -20.42
N LEU A 163 -3.37 -5.06 -20.36
CA LEU A 163 -2.56 -5.39 -21.53
C LEU A 163 -2.67 -6.88 -21.91
N GLY A 164 -3.53 -7.68 -21.28
CA GLY A 164 -3.71 -9.10 -21.60
C GLY A 164 -2.53 -9.97 -21.17
N TRP A 165 -2.51 -11.21 -21.65
CA TRP A 165 -1.59 -12.27 -21.21
C TRP A 165 -0.13 -11.83 -21.24
N PHE A 166 0.61 -12.16 -20.19
CA PHE A 166 2.01 -11.79 -20.01
C PHE A 166 2.89 -12.23 -21.18
N CYS A 167 2.66 -13.42 -21.73
CA CYS A 167 3.47 -13.97 -22.82
C CYS A 167 2.93 -13.65 -24.22
N LYS A 168 1.90 -12.79 -24.36
CA LYS A 168 1.41 -12.41 -25.70
C LYS A 168 2.50 -11.66 -26.47
N LYS A 169 2.48 -11.77 -27.80
CA LYS A 169 3.53 -11.23 -28.68
C LYS A 169 3.78 -9.74 -28.47
N GLU A 170 2.73 -8.95 -28.31
CA GLU A 170 2.83 -7.49 -28.15
C GLU A 170 3.40 -7.09 -26.78
N ASN A 171 3.34 -7.98 -25.79
CA ASN A 171 3.91 -7.75 -24.46
C ASN A 171 5.38 -8.16 -24.35
N HIS A 172 5.99 -8.74 -25.39
CA HIS A 172 7.31 -9.37 -25.28
C HIS A 172 8.39 -8.46 -24.68
N GLU A 173 8.45 -7.20 -25.12
CA GLU A 173 9.42 -6.23 -24.60
C GLU A 173 9.17 -5.90 -23.13
N MET A 174 7.93 -5.55 -22.78
CA MET A 174 7.56 -5.23 -21.40
C MET A 174 7.73 -6.44 -20.47
N ALA A 175 7.39 -7.64 -20.93
CA ALA A 175 7.59 -8.88 -20.20
C ALA A 175 9.07 -9.13 -19.86
N GLN A 176 9.99 -8.80 -20.76
CA GLN A 176 11.43 -8.88 -20.48
C GLN A 176 11.85 -7.88 -19.40
N LYS A 177 11.38 -6.62 -19.49
CA LYS A 177 11.66 -5.58 -18.49
C LYS A 177 11.12 -5.99 -17.11
N LEU A 178 9.90 -6.51 -17.04
CA LEU A 178 9.30 -7.02 -15.80
C LEU A 178 10.06 -8.22 -15.23
N ARG A 179 10.52 -9.16 -16.07
CA ARG A 179 11.39 -10.27 -15.63
C ARG A 179 12.71 -9.79 -15.04
N GLN A 180 13.29 -8.73 -15.61
CA GLN A 180 14.50 -8.13 -15.08
C GLN A 180 14.22 -7.38 -13.77
N ALA A 181 13.19 -6.54 -13.73
CA ALA A 181 12.85 -5.72 -12.56
C ALA A 181 12.44 -6.58 -11.35
N PHE A 182 11.77 -7.70 -11.59
CA PHE A 182 11.24 -8.59 -10.55
C PHE A 182 11.99 -9.93 -10.47
N SER A 183 13.24 -9.99 -10.95
CA SER A 183 14.01 -11.23 -11.06
C SER A 183 14.17 -11.98 -9.73
N GLU A 184 14.09 -11.28 -8.61
CA GLU A 184 14.20 -11.86 -7.27
C GLU A 184 13.04 -12.79 -6.89
N TRP A 185 11.86 -12.62 -7.50
CA TRP A 185 10.66 -13.36 -7.08
C TRP A 185 9.74 -13.81 -8.21
N ILE A 186 9.89 -13.30 -9.44
CA ILE A 186 8.92 -13.51 -10.51
C ILE A 186 8.65 -14.99 -10.85
N ASP A 187 9.66 -15.85 -10.69
CA ASP A 187 9.59 -17.30 -10.97
C ASP A 187 9.57 -18.16 -9.69
N ASN A 188 9.20 -17.60 -8.53
CA ASN A 188 9.13 -18.33 -7.25
C ASN A 188 7.94 -19.31 -7.12
N GLY A 189 7.18 -19.50 -8.19
CA GLY A 189 5.96 -20.33 -8.23
C GLY A 189 4.66 -19.59 -7.91
N HIS A 190 4.70 -18.29 -7.61
CA HIS A 190 3.49 -17.48 -7.40
C HIS A 190 2.79 -17.07 -8.72
N ASN A 191 3.54 -16.99 -9.82
CA ASN A 191 3.01 -16.70 -11.15
C ASN A 191 2.93 -17.99 -11.99
N ASN A 192 1.87 -18.13 -12.79
CA ASN A 192 1.74 -19.18 -13.79
C ASN A 192 1.70 -18.57 -15.19
N PHE A 193 2.85 -18.43 -15.83
CA PHE A 193 2.94 -17.80 -17.16
C PHE A 193 2.36 -18.64 -18.29
N ASP A 194 2.05 -19.92 -18.06
CA ASP A 194 1.31 -20.78 -18.99
C ASP A 194 -0.21 -20.53 -18.93
N ASP A 195 -0.70 -19.86 -17.87
CA ASP A 195 -2.10 -19.43 -17.77
C ASP A 195 -2.29 -18.07 -18.43
N GLU A 196 -3.19 -17.99 -19.41
CA GLU A 196 -3.53 -16.76 -20.12
C GLU A 196 -4.10 -15.66 -19.21
N ASN A 197 -4.58 -16.03 -18.02
CA ASN A 197 -5.05 -15.09 -17.01
C ASN A 197 -3.91 -14.41 -16.24
N THR A 198 -2.66 -14.85 -16.33
CA THR A 198 -1.52 -14.08 -15.82
C THR A 198 -1.21 -12.95 -16.81
N ILE A 199 -1.65 -11.75 -16.48
CA ILE A 199 -1.66 -10.58 -17.38
C ILE A 199 -0.70 -9.49 -16.90
N ILE A 200 -0.46 -8.52 -17.78
CA ILE A 200 0.17 -7.23 -17.42
C ILE A 200 -0.94 -6.18 -17.30
N LEU A 201 -1.02 -5.54 -16.13
CA LEU A 201 -1.79 -4.33 -15.91
C LEU A 201 -0.86 -3.12 -16.12
N CYS A 202 -1.29 -2.16 -16.93
CA CYS A 202 -0.66 -0.84 -17.05
C CYS A 202 -1.53 0.20 -16.34
N ILE A 203 -0.93 1.08 -15.54
CA ILE A 203 -1.56 2.28 -15.00
C ILE A 203 -0.90 3.47 -15.69
N GLN A 204 -1.55 4.01 -16.70
CA GLN A 204 -1.08 5.18 -17.44
C GLN A 204 -1.42 6.44 -16.63
N LEU A 205 -0.40 7.11 -16.10
CA LEU A 205 -0.60 8.27 -15.23
C LEU A 205 -1.16 9.47 -16.01
N THR A 206 -1.95 10.28 -15.35
CA THR A 206 -2.50 11.54 -15.90
C THR A 206 -1.99 12.75 -15.11
N GLU A 207 -1.87 12.61 -13.79
CA GLU A 207 -1.37 13.66 -12.90
C GLU A 207 -0.73 13.03 -11.66
N GLY A 208 0.18 13.75 -11.01
CA GLY A 208 0.75 13.33 -9.75
C GLY A 208 1.34 14.45 -8.91
N THR A 209 1.61 14.14 -7.65
CA THR A 209 2.28 14.99 -6.69
C THR A 209 3.46 14.21 -6.10
N LEU A 210 4.66 14.81 -6.15
CA LEU A 210 5.87 14.30 -5.52
C LEU A 210 6.33 15.26 -4.43
N PHE A 211 6.63 14.75 -3.24
CA PHE A 211 7.38 15.50 -2.23
C PHE A 211 8.84 15.04 -2.23
N SER A 212 9.78 15.96 -2.45
CA SER A 212 11.21 15.67 -2.42
C SER A 212 11.96 16.79 -1.71
N HIS A 213 12.74 16.44 -0.68
CA HIS A 213 13.55 17.38 0.11
C HIS A 213 12.76 18.59 0.62
N GLY A 214 11.53 18.37 1.10
CA GLY A 214 10.64 19.41 1.63
C GLY A 214 9.95 20.27 0.56
N THR A 215 10.14 19.97 -0.72
CA THR A 215 9.51 20.67 -1.84
C THR A 215 8.42 19.80 -2.46
N ARG A 216 7.26 20.40 -2.77
CA ARG A 216 6.16 19.76 -3.50
C ARG A 216 6.31 20.03 -5.00
N TYR A 217 6.14 19.00 -5.80
CA TYR A 217 6.08 19.06 -7.26
C TYR A 217 4.73 18.51 -7.69
N ASP A 218 3.98 19.29 -8.46
CA ASP A 218 2.80 18.80 -9.17
C ASP A 218 3.23 18.49 -10.62
N ILE A 219 2.88 17.30 -11.09
CA ILE A 219 3.37 16.70 -12.33
C ILE A 219 2.16 16.42 -13.21
N ASP A 220 2.21 16.93 -14.44
CA ASP A 220 1.25 16.62 -15.49
C ASP A 220 1.84 15.54 -16.39
N PHE A 221 1.10 14.45 -16.59
CA PHE A 221 1.51 13.33 -17.45
C PHE A 221 0.70 13.30 -18.77
N SER A 222 -0.15 14.30 -19.03
CA SER A 222 -1.02 14.34 -20.20
C SER A 222 -0.31 14.58 -21.54
N ASP A 223 0.97 14.95 -21.51
CA ASP A 223 1.81 15.21 -22.70
C ASP A 223 2.63 13.99 -23.18
N ASN A 224 2.46 12.80 -22.57
CA ASN A 224 3.14 11.54 -22.94
C ASN A 224 2.37 10.65 -23.91
#